data_AF-A0A2H0DGV3-F1
#
_entry.id   AF-A0A2H0DGV3-F1
#
_cell.length_a   1.000
_cell.length_b   1.000
_cell.length_c   1.000
_cell.angle_alpha   90.00
_cell.angle_beta   90.00
_cell.angle_gamma   90.00
#
_symmetry.space_group_name_H-M   'P 1'
#
loop_
_entity.id
_entity.type
_entity.pdbx_description
1 polymer ?
#
loop_
_entity_poly.entity_id
_entity_poly.type
_entity_poly.pdbx_seq_one_letter_code
_entity_poly.pdbx_strand_id
1 'polypeptide(L)'
;MLIGFLLLVTPAVVYLVSFKASARLISRLMYLYRILAGLIVFLGSAVSLYLASCNGDQGSIAAYFFQLAVIISYLFLIICVILANWYLIKRKC
;
A
#
# COMPACT_ATOMS: atom_id res chain seq x y z
N MET A 1 4.92 16.97 11.93
CA MET A 1 5.79 15.79 11.75
C MET A 1 5.20 14.49 12.29
N LEU A 2 4.65 14.44 13.51
CA LEU A 2 4.08 13.21 14.09
C LEU A 2 2.92 12.60 13.28
N ILE A 3 2.05 13.44 12.71
CA ILE A 3 0.97 13.01 11.81
C ILE A 3 1.53 12.39 10.52
N GLY A 4 2.54 13.00 9.90
CA GLY A 4 3.21 12.45 8.71
C GLY A 4 3.91 11.12 9.01
N PHE A 5 4.50 10.98 10.20
CA PHE A 5 5.13 9.74 10.64
C PHE A 5 4.10 8.62 10.92
N LEU A 6 2.97 8.96 11.56
CA LEU A 6 1.84 8.04 11.72
C LEU A 6 1.29 7.59 10.36
N LEU A 7 1.12 8.53 9.44
CA LEU A 7 0.69 8.27 8.07
C LEU A 7 1.67 7.42 7.26
N LEU A 8 2.96 7.43 7.62
CA LEU A 8 4.01 6.56 7.08
C LEU A 8 3.94 5.14 7.62
N VAL A 9 3.81 5.02 8.94
CA VAL A 9 3.84 3.74 9.64
C VAL A 9 2.54 2.96 9.42
N THR A 10 1.41 3.66 9.30
CA THR A 10 0.08 3.05 9.12
C THR A 10 0.02 2.09 7.92
N PRO A 11 0.36 2.48 6.67
CA PRO A 11 0.31 1.57 5.53
C PRO A 11 1.31 0.40 5.65
N ALA A 12 2.46 0.59 6.30
CA ALA A 12 3.42 -0.48 6.55
C ALA A 12 2.89 -1.51 7.56
N VAL A 13 2.27 -1.04 8.66
CA VAL A 13 1.63 -1.92 9.65
C VAL A 13 0.45 -2.66 9.03
N VAL A 14 -0.40 -1.97 8.28
CA VAL A 14 -1.52 -2.58 7.56
C VAL A 14 -1.03 -3.62 6.56
N TYR A 15 0.05 -3.36 5.84
CA TYR A 15 0.68 -4.33 4.95
C TYR A 15 1.18 -5.57 5.71
N LEU A 16 1.87 -5.40 6.83
CA LEU A 16 2.37 -6.52 7.65
C LEU A 16 1.25 -7.39 8.21
N VAL A 17 0.16 -6.78 8.68
CA VAL A 17 -1.04 -7.52 9.14
C VAL A 17 -1.69 -8.25 7.96
N SER A 18 -1.81 -7.57 6.82
CA SER A 18 -2.38 -8.14 5.58
C SER A 18 -1.50 -9.24 4.97
N PHE A 19 -0.20 -9.27 5.30
CA PHE A 19 0.74 -10.29 4.83
C PHE A 19 0.35 -11.69 5.30
N LYS A 20 -0.13 -11.84 6.55
CA LYS A 20 -0.65 -13.11 7.05
C LYS A 20 -1.95 -13.51 6.36
N ALA A 21 -2.85 -12.55 6.14
CA ALA A 21 -4.11 -12.80 5.43
C ALA A 21 -3.88 -13.21 3.95
N SER A 22 -2.82 -12.70 3.33
CA SER A 22 -2.47 -13.01 1.93
C SER A 22 -2.17 -14.49 1.67
N ALA A 23 -1.82 -15.26 2.71
CA ALA A 23 -1.54 -16.69 2.59
C ALA A 23 -2.77 -17.52 2.17
N ARG A 24 -3.99 -16.96 2.26
CA ARG A 24 -5.23 -17.60 1.80
C ARG A 24 -5.48 -17.45 0.29
N LEU A 25 -4.67 -16.67 -0.41
CA LEU A 25 -4.79 -16.48 -1.85
C LEU A 25 -4.04 -17.56 -2.65
N ILE A 26 -4.47 -17.74 -3.89
CA ILE A 26 -3.77 -18.59 -4.87
C ILE A 26 -2.31 -18.10 -5.01
N SER A 27 -1.34 -19.02 -5.00
CA SER A 27 0.10 -18.70 -4.88
C SER A 27 0.61 -17.63 -5.84
N ARG A 28 0.12 -17.60 -7.09
CA ARG A 28 0.50 -16.56 -8.08
C ARG A 28 -0.05 -15.18 -7.70
N LEU A 29 -1.30 -15.10 -7.24
CA LEU A 29 -1.93 -13.85 -6.81
C LEU A 29 -1.32 -13.33 -5.51
N MET A 30 -0.95 -14.25 -4.60
CA MET A 30 -0.24 -13.90 -3.37
C MET A 30 1.10 -13.23 -3.67
N TYR A 31 1.88 -13.77 -4.61
CA TYR A 31 3.19 -13.22 -4.95
C TYR A 31 3.07 -11.83 -5.60
N LEU A 32 2.14 -11.68 -6.55
CA LEU A 32 1.85 -10.39 -7.18
C LEU A 32 1.39 -9.36 -6.16
N TYR A 33 0.44 -9.72 -5.28
CA TYR A 33 0.00 -8.83 -4.20
C TYR A 33 1.18 -8.40 -3.34
N ARG A 34 2.00 -9.32 -2.84
CA ARG A 34 3.12 -9.00 -1.94
C ARG A 34 4.13 -8.04 -2.58
N ILE A 35 4.48 -8.25 -3.85
CA ILE A 35 5.42 -7.39 -4.57
C ILE A 35 4.81 -6.01 -4.81
N LEU A 36 3.62 -5.94 -5.41
CA LEU A 36 2.98 -4.67 -5.76
C LEU A 36 2.64 -3.85 -4.52
N ALA A 37 2.04 -4.48 -3.51
CA ALA A 37 1.73 -3.82 -2.25
C ALA A 37 2.98 -3.35 -1.52
N GLY A 38 4.04 -4.16 -1.50
CA GLY A 38 5.33 -3.76 -0.93
C GLY A 38 5.90 -2.55 -1.66
N LEU A 39 5.94 -2.57 -2.99
CA LEU A 39 6.42 -1.45 -3.79
C LEU A 39 5.63 -0.16 -3.50
N ILE A 40 4.30 -0.22 -3.52
CA ILE A 40 3.44 0.93 -3.28
C ILE A 40 3.70 1.52 -1.89
N VAL A 41 3.74 0.67 -0.85
CA VAL A 41 3.88 1.13 0.53
C VAL A 41 5.29 1.65 0.80
N PHE A 42 6.34 0.93 0.43
CA PHE A 42 7.71 1.32 0.74
C PHE A 42 8.22 2.45 -0.16
N LEU A 43 8.02 2.39 -1.48
CA LEU A 43 8.42 3.48 -2.38
C LEU A 43 7.56 4.71 -2.16
N GLY A 44 6.24 4.53 -2.00
CA GLY A 44 5.32 5.63 -1.74
C GLY A 44 5.68 6.40 -0.47
N SER A 45 5.98 5.66 0.61
CA SER A 45 6.42 6.21 1.89
C SER A 45 7.78 6.91 1.78
N ALA A 46 8.74 6.32 1.06
CA ALA A 46 10.07 6.93 0.88
C ALA A 46 10.00 8.27 0.12
N VAL A 47 9.16 8.34 -0.93
CA VAL A 47 8.95 9.58 -1.70
C VAL A 47 8.27 10.65 -0.85
N SER A 48 7.26 10.29 -0.04
CA SER A 48 6.65 11.23 0.90
C SER A 48 7.64 11.77 1.93
N LEU A 49 8.53 10.93 2.48
CA LEU A 49 9.57 11.38 3.41
C LEU A 49 10.53 12.35 2.73
N TYR A 50 10.97 12.04 1.51
CA TYR A 50 11.84 12.91 0.74
C TYR A 50 11.20 14.29 0.49
N LEU A 51 9.91 14.29 0.10
CA LEU A 51 9.16 15.53 -0.12
C LEU A 51 9.06 16.35 1.17
N ALA A 52 8.81 15.70 2.31
CA ALA A 52 8.72 16.34 3.61
C ALA A 52 10.07 16.89 4.11
N SER A 53 11.19 16.21 3.82
CA SER A 53 12.52 16.63 4.28
C SER A 53 13.13 17.75 3.42
N CYS A 54 12.85 17.78 2.12
CA CYS A 54 13.59 18.62 1.19
C CYS A 54 12.89 19.94 0.81
N ASN A 55 11.59 20.09 1.08
CA ASN A 55 10.80 21.24 0.59
C ASN A 55 10.18 22.11 1.69
N GLY A 56 10.67 22.01 2.94
CA GLY A 56 10.17 22.82 4.06
C GLY A 56 8.65 22.67 4.30
N ASP A 57 7.96 23.77 4.62
CA ASP A 57 6.53 23.75 4.96
C ASP A 57 5.62 23.30 3.79
N GLN A 58 5.95 23.68 2.55
CA GLN A 58 5.22 23.20 1.36
C GLN A 58 5.45 21.71 1.11
N GLY A 59 6.64 21.20 1.44
CA GLY A 59 6.98 19.79 1.37
C GLY A 59 6.10 18.90 2.23
N SER A 60 5.74 19.39 3.42
CA SER A 60 4.86 18.67 4.34
C SER A 60 3.45 18.49 3.78
N ILE A 61 2.91 19.50 3.09
CA ILE A 61 1.59 19.43 2.44
C ILE A 61 1.64 18.47 1.25
N ALA A 62 2.68 18.57 0.41
CA ALA A 62 2.86 17.67 -0.73
C ALA A 62 3.00 16.20 -0.29
N ALA A 63 3.79 15.95 0.76
CA ALA A 63 3.93 14.61 1.36
C ALA A 63 2.60 14.06 1.88
N TYR A 64 1.74 14.91 2.47
CA TYR A 64 0.41 14.50 2.92
C TYR A 64 -0.49 14.04 1.76
N PHE A 65 -0.59 14.83 0.70
CA PHE A 65 -1.39 14.46 -0.48
C PHE A 65 -0.83 13.23 -1.20
N PHE A 66 0.50 13.10 -1.27
CA PHE A 66 1.13 11.92 -1.85
C PHE A 66 0.82 10.67 -1.01
N GLN A 67 0.86 10.78 0.32
CA GLN A 67 0.49 9.68 1.20
C GLN A 67 -0.99 9.26 1.03
N LEU A 68 -1.90 10.22 0.85
CA LEU A 68 -3.29 9.92 0.52
C LEU A 68 -3.41 9.13 -0.79
N ALA A 69 -2.66 9.51 -1.82
CA ALA A 69 -2.62 8.78 -3.08
C ALA A 69 -2.11 7.33 -2.88
N VAL A 70 -1.06 7.13 -2.08
CA VAL A 70 -0.53 5.80 -1.73
C VAL A 70 -1.60 4.93 -1.04
N ILE A 71 -2.35 5.50 -0.09
CA ILE A 71 -3.43 4.79 0.61
C ILE A 71 -4.55 4.41 -0.36
N ILE A 72 -4.98 5.32 -1.23
CA ILE A 72 -6.02 5.07 -2.23
C ILE A 72 -5.57 3.98 -3.20
N SER A 73 -4.34 4.05 -3.72
CA SER A 73 -3.77 3.03 -4.60
C SER A 73 -3.69 1.66 -3.92
N TYR A 74 -3.32 1.63 -2.64
CA TYR A 74 -3.26 0.40 -1.86
C TYR A 74 -4.65 -0.23 -1.65
N LEU A 75 -5.67 0.58 -1.31
CA LEU A 75 -7.05 0.12 -1.20
C LEU A 75 -7.58 -0.42 -2.53
N PHE A 76 -7.29 0.29 -3.63
CA PHE A 76 -7.66 -0.16 -4.97
C PHE A 76 -7.02 -1.52 -5.31
N LEU A 77 -5.73 -1.69 -5.00
CA LEU A 77 -5.03 -2.95 -5.20
C LEU A 77 -5.66 -4.11 -4.38
N ILE A 78 -6.06 -3.86 -3.13
CA ILE A 78 -6.78 -4.85 -2.32
C ILE A 78 -8.08 -5.29 -3.01
N ILE A 79 -8.88 -4.34 -3.49
CA ILE A 79 -10.15 -4.63 -4.18
C ILE A 79 -9.88 -5.46 -5.44
N CYS A 80 -8.90 -5.08 -6.27
CA CYS A 80 -8.53 -5.84 -7.46
C CYS A 80 -8.11 -7.27 -7.13
N VAL A 81 -7.33 -7.46 -6.07
CA VAL A 81 -6.84 -8.77 -5.64
C VAL A 81 -7.98 -9.65 -5.11
N ILE A 82 -8.93 -9.08 -4.37
CA ILE A 82 -10.14 -9.79 -3.92
C ILE A 82 -10.98 -10.23 -5.12
N LEU A 83 -11.25 -9.32 -6.06
CA LEU A 83 -12.03 -9.61 -7.27
C LEU A 83 -11.36 -10.67 -8.14
N ALA A 84 -10.05 -10.57 -8.34
CA ALA A 84 -9.29 -11.55 -9.10
C ALA A 84 -9.27 -12.92 -8.40
N ASN A 85 -9.14 -12.96 -7.08
CA ASN A 85 -9.23 -14.21 -6.31
C ASN A 85 -10.62 -14.85 -6.45
N TRP A 86 -11.69 -14.06 -6.35
CA TRP A 86 -13.06 -14.54 -6.54
C TRP A 86 -13.30 -15.08 -7.95
N TYR A 87 -12.86 -14.35 -8.97
CA TYR A 87 -12.96 -14.78 -10.37
C TYR A 87 -12.21 -16.08 -10.64
N LEU A 88 -11.00 -16.22 -10.09
CA LEU A 88 -10.18 -17.43 -10.25
C LEU A 88 -10.75 -18.64 -9.51
N ILE A 89 -11.34 -18.45 -8.33
CA ILE A 89 -12.04 -19.53 -7.61
C ILE A 89 -13.25 -19.99 -8.42
N LYS A 90 -14.06 -19.05 -8.95
CA LYS A 90 -15.26 -19.37 -9.75
C LYS A 90 -14.93 -20.11 -11.05
N ARG A 91 -13.74 -19.91 -11.64
CA ARG A 91 -13.29 -20.65 -12.83
C ARG A 91 -12.76 -22.06 -12.54
N LYS A 92 -12.44 -22.38 -11.29
CA LYS A 92 -11.89 -23.69 -10.90
C LYS A 92 -12.94 -24.66 -10.38
N CYS A 93 -14.12 -24.18 -9.99
CA CYS A 93 -15.32 -25.00 -9.73
C CYS A 93 -16.11 -25.20 -11.02
#